data_AF-A0A1G2XWR8-F1
#
_entry.id   AF-A0A1G2XWR8-F1
#
_cell.length_a   1.000
_cell.length_b   1.000
_cell.length_c   1.000
_cell.angle_alpha   90.00
_cell.angle_beta   90.00
_cell.angle_gamma   90.00
#
_symmetry.space_group_name_H-M   'P 1'
#
loop_
_entity.id
_entity.type
_entity.pdbx_description
1 polymer ?
#
loop_
_entity_poly.entity_id
_entity_poly.type
_entity_poly.pdbx_seq_one_letter_code
_entity_poly.pdbx_strand_id
1 'polypeptide(L)'
;MKDNEIKDRRVRTIDQLKELAKDENGLDCFILLNGRLRSSKHIRYYPDDNSFYVLNLIDSSEQELTESQILDKAYTNIGEAMEKGALIMDEV
;
A
#
# COMPACT_ATOMS: atom_id res chain seq x y z
N MET A 1 31.31 -8.66 -6.89
CA MET A 1 29.86 -8.83 -7.05
C MET A 1 29.26 -8.20 -5.81
N LYS A 2 28.44 -7.15 -5.95
CA LYS A 2 27.84 -6.47 -4.79
C LYS A 2 26.76 -7.40 -4.24
N ASP A 3 26.84 -7.70 -2.95
CA ASP A 3 25.80 -8.40 -2.21
C ASP A 3 24.48 -7.66 -2.43
N ASN A 4 23.55 -8.30 -3.13
CA ASN A 4 22.20 -7.80 -3.25
C ASN A 4 21.53 -8.12 -1.90
N GLU A 5 21.68 -7.24 -0.91
CA GLU A 5 20.84 -7.27 0.27
C GLU A 5 19.38 -7.30 -0.21
N ILE A 6 18.65 -8.37 0.10
CA ILE A 6 17.22 -8.43 -0.16
C ILE A 6 16.59 -7.36 0.74
N LYS A 7 16.39 -6.16 0.19
CA LYS A 7 15.67 -5.08 0.87
C LYS A 7 14.26 -5.59 1.14
N ASP A 8 13.84 -5.59 2.41
CA ASP A 8 12.49 -6.03 2.76
C ASP A 8 11.48 -5.07 2.12
N ARG A 9 10.75 -5.55 1.12
CA ARG A 9 9.78 -4.76 0.35
C ARG A 9 8.39 -4.71 0.99
N ARG A 10 8.21 -5.36 2.15
CA ARG A 10 6.91 -5.37 2.85
C ARG A 10 6.66 -4.04 3.54
N VAL A 11 5.45 -3.54 3.37
CA VAL A 11 4.89 -2.46 4.18
C VAL A 11 4.07 -3.10 5.29
N ARG A 12 4.49 -2.90 6.55
CA ARG A 12 3.89 -3.59 7.72
C ARG A 12 3.13 -2.69 8.67
N THR A 13 3.41 -1.40 8.65
CA THR A 13 2.81 -0.44 9.58
C THR A 13 2.24 0.75 8.84
N ILE A 14 1.26 1.40 9.47
CA ILE A 14 0.67 2.62 8.94
C ILE A 14 1.71 3.73 8.79
N ASP A 15 2.64 3.87 9.75
CA ASP A 15 3.71 4.87 9.68
C ASP A 15 4.62 4.63 8.48
N GLN A 16 4.97 3.37 8.21
CA GLN A 16 5.75 3.01 7.03
C GLN A 16 4.98 3.34 5.74
N LEU A 17 3.68 3.03 5.68
CA LEU A 17 2.84 3.36 4.54
C LEU A 17 2.78 4.87 4.30
N LYS A 18 2.55 5.66 5.37
CA LYS A 18 2.54 7.13 5.32
C LYS A 18 3.86 7.69 4.81
N GLU A 19 4.98 7.22 5.34
CA GLU A 19 6.31 7.67 4.95
C GLU A 19 6.64 7.37 3.48
N LEU A 20 6.18 6.22 2.97
CA LEU A 20 6.42 5.81 1.58
C LEU A 20 5.45 6.47 0.59
N ALA A 21 4.19 6.70 0.99
CA ALA A 21 3.13 7.20 0.12
C ALA A 21 2.98 8.74 0.14
N LYS A 22 3.72 9.46 0.98
CA LYS A 22 3.63 10.93 1.06
C LYS A 22 4.32 11.68 -0.09
N ASP A 23 5.18 10.99 -0.85
CA ASP A 23 5.87 11.62 -1.98
C ASP A 23 4.88 12.03 -3.08
N GLU A 24 5.25 12.97 -3.94
CA GLU A 24 4.39 13.48 -5.02
C GLU A 24 3.94 12.36 -5.98
N ASN A 25 4.78 11.35 -6.13
CA ASN A 25 4.56 10.16 -6.95
C ASN A 25 3.81 9.04 -6.22
N GLY A 26 3.43 9.23 -4.95
CA GLY A 26 2.77 8.20 -4.15
C GLY A 26 3.60 6.92 -4.03
N LEU A 27 2.90 5.80 -3.84
CA LEU A 27 3.45 4.46 -3.72
C LEU A 27 2.69 3.49 -4.61
N ASP A 28 3.39 2.96 -5.61
CA ASP A 28 2.94 1.77 -6.32
C ASP A 28 3.23 0.53 -5.46
N CYS A 29 2.19 -0.26 -5.21
CA CYS A 29 2.29 -1.47 -4.42
C CYS A 29 1.26 -2.51 -4.87
N PHE A 30 1.36 -3.71 -4.33
CA PHE A 30 0.34 -4.72 -4.52
C PHE A 30 0.10 -5.52 -3.25
N ILE A 31 -1.13 -6.00 -3.11
CA ILE A 31 -1.45 -7.04 -2.15
C ILE A 31 -1.17 -8.39 -2.81
N LEU A 32 -0.29 -9.18 -2.18
CA LEU A 32 -0.04 -10.56 -2.57
C LEU A 32 -1.22 -11.44 -2.15
N LEU A 33 -1.90 -12.01 -3.13
CA LEU A 33 -3.03 -12.90 -2.93
C LEU A 33 -2.58 -14.36 -3.03
N ASN A 34 -3.45 -15.27 -2.58
CA ASN A 34 -3.26 -16.70 -2.76
C ASN A 34 -3.08 -17.06 -4.25
N GLY A 35 -2.25 -18.06 -4.53
CA GLY A 35 -1.92 -18.45 -5.91
C GLY A 35 -0.95 -17.50 -6.62
N ARG A 36 -0.22 -16.65 -5.89
CA ARG A 36 0.73 -15.66 -6.42
C ARG A 36 0.10 -14.58 -7.30
N LEU A 37 -1.20 -14.36 -7.13
CA LEU A 37 -1.93 -13.28 -7.78
C LEU A 37 -1.62 -11.94 -7.09
N ARG A 38 -1.82 -10.84 -7.80
CA ARG A 38 -1.57 -9.48 -7.30
C ARG A 38 -2.83 -8.65 -7.43
N SER A 39 -3.16 -7.92 -6.37
CA SER A 39 -4.07 -6.76 -6.45
C SER A 39 -3.22 -5.51 -6.41
N SER A 40 -2.87 -4.98 -7.59
CA SER A 40 -2.05 -3.78 -7.72
C SER A 40 -2.84 -2.53 -7.35
N LYS A 41 -2.16 -1.61 -6.67
CA LYS A 41 -2.71 -0.37 -6.14
C LYS A 41 -1.68 0.74 -6.29
N HIS A 42 -2.19 1.95 -6.45
CA HIS A 42 -1.42 3.17 -6.23
C HIS A 42 -1.98 3.88 -5.02
N ILE A 43 -1.14 4.23 -4.05
CA ILE A 43 -1.53 4.86 -2.78
C ILE A 43 -0.79 6.17 -2.63
N ARG A 44 -1.50 7.25 -2.33
CA ARG A 44 -0.91 8.53 -1.92
C ARG A 44 -1.43 8.93 -0.56
N TYR A 45 -0.55 9.39 0.31
CA TYR A 45 -0.89 9.91 1.63
C TYR A 45 -0.80 11.44 1.62
N TYR A 46 -1.83 12.08 2.16
CA TYR A 46 -1.90 13.53 2.32
C TYR A 46 -1.73 13.89 3.81
N PRO A 47 -0.57 14.42 4.21
CA PRO A 47 -0.31 14.74 5.62
C PRO A 47 -1.20 15.84 6.19
N ASP A 48 -1.69 16.75 5.34
CA ASP A 48 -2.45 17.94 5.76
C ASP A 48 -3.84 17.59 6.32
N ASP A 49 -4.45 16.51 5.85
CA ASP A 49 -5.79 16.05 6.27
C ASP A 49 -5.80 14.62 6.84
N ASN A 50 -4.63 13.99 6.96
CA ASN A 50 -4.46 12.61 7.40
C ASN A 50 -5.31 11.61 6.60
N SER A 51 -5.36 11.81 5.29
CA SER A 51 -6.12 10.97 4.35
C SER A 51 -5.23 10.23 3.35
N PHE A 52 -5.80 9.21 2.73
CA PHE A 52 -5.19 8.40 1.70
C PHE A 52 -6.06 8.42 0.45
N TYR A 53 -5.45 8.70 -0.69
CA TYR A 53 -6.00 8.33 -1.98
C TYR A 53 -5.52 6.93 -2.37
N VAL A 54 -6.44 6.10 -2.83
CA VAL A 54 -6.17 4.73 -3.30
C VAL A 54 -6.80 4.54 -4.67
N LEU A 55 -5.97 4.21 -5.66
CA LEU A 55 -6.39 3.74 -6.98
C LEU A 55 -6.21 2.22 -7.05
N ASN A 56 -7.31 1.50 -7.27
CA ASN A 56 -7.29 0.07 -7.55
C ASN A 56 -7.08 -0.16 -9.06
N LEU A 57 -5.93 -0.73 -9.44
CA LEU A 57 -5.56 -0.85 -10.86
C LEU A 57 -6.34 -1.93 -11.62
N ILE A 58 -7.06 -2.82 -10.92
CA ILE A 58 -7.84 -3.90 -11.54
C ILE A 58 -9.09 -3.38 -12.25
N ASP A 59 -9.73 -2.35 -11.70
CA ASP A 59 -11.01 -1.82 -12.17
C ASP A 59 -11.03 -0.29 -12.27
N SER A 60 -9.89 0.36 -12.01
CA SER A 60 -9.73 1.81 -11.98
C SER A 60 -10.63 2.51 -10.96
N SER A 61 -11.10 1.81 -9.92
CA SER A 61 -11.84 2.45 -8.83
C SER A 61 -10.91 3.28 -7.95
N GLU A 62 -11.41 4.44 -7.54
CA GLU A 62 -10.71 5.41 -6.69
C GLU A 62 -11.40 5.51 -5.33
N GLN A 63 -10.62 5.65 -4.26
CA GLN A 63 -11.12 5.77 -2.89
C GLN A 63 -10.32 6.82 -2.12
N GLU A 64 -11.01 7.67 -1.38
CA GLU A 64 -10.43 8.49 -0.32
C GLU A 64 -10.74 7.84 1.03
N LEU A 65 -9.71 7.56 1.82
CA LEU A 65 -9.81 6.84 3.09
C LEU A 65 -9.10 7.62 4.19
N THR A 66 -9.72 7.74 5.36
CA THR A 66 -9.00 8.14 6.57
C THR A 66 -8.04 7.04 7.02
N GLU A 67 -7.13 7.37 7.93
CA GLU A 67 -6.30 6.37 8.61
C GLU A 67 -7.12 5.27 9.30
N SER A 68 -8.26 5.59 9.91
CA SER A 68 -9.11 4.56 10.51
C SER A 68 -9.73 3.65 9.46
N GLN A 69 -10.11 4.18 8.31
CA GLN A 69 -10.71 3.41 7.21
C GLN A 69 -9.69 2.55 6.48
N ILE A 70 -8.45 3.01 6.27
CA ILE A 70 -7.42 2.20 5.60
C ILE A 70 -7.03 0.96 6.43
N LEU A 71 -7.20 1.05 7.76
CA LEU A 71 -6.97 -0.03 8.72
C LEU A 71 -8.20 -0.93 8.93
N ASP A 72 -9.39 -0.49 8.53
CA ASP A 72 -10.64 -1.23 8.73
C ASP A 72 -10.99 -2.09 7.50
N LYS A 73 -11.05 -3.41 7.73
CA LYS A 73 -11.40 -4.41 6.72
C LYS A 73 -12.80 -4.24 6.10
N ALA A 74 -13.68 -3.46 6.72
CA ALA A 74 -14.98 -3.12 6.14
C ALA A 74 -14.87 -2.16 4.94
N TYR A 75 -13.77 -1.40 4.83
CA TYR A 75 -13.55 -0.40 3.78
C TYR A 75 -12.52 -0.84 2.75
N THR A 76 -11.45 -1.52 3.19
CA THR A 76 -10.38 -1.97 2.31
C THR A 76 -9.62 -3.16 2.90
N ASN A 77 -8.86 -3.87 2.07
CA ASN A 77 -8.00 -4.98 2.50
C ASN A 77 -6.54 -4.55 2.78
N ILE A 78 -6.22 -3.26 2.70
CA ILE A 78 -4.85 -2.74 2.86
C ILE A 78 -4.31 -2.95 4.28
N GLY A 79 -5.06 -2.56 5.31
CA GLY A 79 -4.67 -2.75 6.71
C GLY A 79 -4.40 -4.22 7.05
N GLU A 80 -5.32 -5.11 6.66
CA GLU A 80 -5.14 -6.56 6.85
C GLU A 80 -3.91 -7.09 6.07
N ALA A 81 -3.67 -6.58 4.86
CA ALA A 81 -2.49 -6.96 4.09
C ALA A 81 -1.19 -6.50 4.75
N MET A 82 -1.15 -5.32 5.38
CA MET A 82 0.01 -4.88 6.16
C MET A 82 0.27 -5.81 7.36
N GLU A 83 -0.77 -6.12 8.13
CA GLU A 83 -0.67 -7.02 9.30
C GLU A 83 -0.12 -8.40 8.92
N LYS A 84 -0.57 -8.95 7.77
CA LYS A 84 -0.12 -10.25 7.25
C LYS A 84 1.22 -10.17 6.51
N GLY A 85 1.82 -8.99 6.34
CA GLY A 85 3.03 -8.79 5.55
C GLY A 85 2.84 -9.10 4.06
N ALA A 86 1.63 -8.90 3.55
CA ALA A 86 1.21 -9.15 2.18
C ALA A 86 1.11 -7.86 1.32
N LEU A 87 1.25 -6.67 1.90
CA LEU A 87 1.38 -5.41 1.14
C LEU A 87 2.85 -5.21 0.74
N ILE A 88 3.15 -5.28 -0.55
CA ILE A 88 4.49 -5.27 -1.11
C ILE A 88 4.68 -4.04 -2.00
N MET A 89 5.76 -3.29 -1.81
CA MET A 89 6.14 -2.20 -2.73
C MET A 89 6.40 -2.78 -4.12
N ASP A 90 5.85 -2.18 -5.18
CA ASP A 90 6.16 -2.52 -6.57
C ASP A 90 7.31 -1.63 -7.05
N GLU A 91 8.28 -2.22 -7.74
CA GLU A 91 9.40 -1.47 -8.34
C GLU A 91 9.19 -1.65 -9.84
N VAL A 92 8.98 -0.54 -10.53
CA VAL A 92 8.95 -0.52 -12.00
C VAL A 92 10.37 -0.62 -12.54
#